data_AF-A0A2N8SQI7-F1
#
_entry.id   AF-A0A2N8SQI7-F1
#
_cell.length_a   1.000
_cell.length_b   1.000
_cell.length_c   1.000
_cell.angle_alpha   90.00
_cell.angle_beta   90.00
_cell.angle_gamma   90.00
#
_symmetry.space_group_name_H-M   'P 1'
#
loop_
_entity.id
_entity.type
_entity.pdbx_description
1 polymer ?
#
loop_
_entity_poly.entity_id
_entity_poly.type
_entity_poly.pdbx_seq_one_letter_code
_entity_poly.pdbx_strand_id
1 'polypeptide(L)'
;MRKFNITLMLFIAVIAACLGVFLFLAEPRGIAYWATSMLSLLAISLTSLAYAIRLMKTNIKSAKIQVAILVSYVIAIIAAAITGSSAGSIPYIMQSMEVDFIATFDYIWPTVLLGGAIASLSYVFAHNLISRKDINLVQA
;
A
#
# COMPACT_ATOMS: atom_id res chain seq x y z
N MET A 1 14.33 12.16 12.08
CA MET A 1 14.17 11.01 11.17
C MET A 1 12.99 10.11 11.56
N ARG A 2 13.01 9.33 12.67
CA ARG A 2 11.89 8.42 13.02
C ARG A 2 10.51 9.11 13.07
N LYS A 3 10.39 10.20 13.84
CA LYS A 3 9.14 10.96 13.97
C LYS A 3 8.64 11.43 12.60
N PHE A 4 9.53 11.98 11.77
CA PHE A 4 9.22 12.40 10.41
C PHE A 4 8.66 11.24 9.55
N ASN A 5 9.31 10.08 9.54
CA ASN A 5 8.83 8.92 8.77
C ASN A 5 7.43 8.47 9.22
N ILE A 6 7.19 8.39 10.53
CA ILE A 6 5.88 8.01 11.08
C ILE A 6 4.82 9.05 10.68
N THR A 7 5.11 10.34 10.85
CA THR A 7 4.19 11.41 10.49
C THR A 7 3.86 11.39 9.00
N LEU A 8 4.87 11.20 8.14
CA LEU A 8 4.68 11.09 6.70
C LEU A 8 3.77 9.91 6.33
N MET A 9 4.04 8.72 6.90
CA MET A 9 3.25 7.51 6.63
C MET A 9 1.79 7.69 7.07
N LEU A 10 1.56 8.24 8.27
CA LEU A 10 0.21 8.52 8.75
C LEU A 10 -0.51 9.57 7.89
N PHE A 11 0.19 10.64 7.51
CA PHE A 11 -0.38 11.70 6.69
C PHE A 11 -0.83 11.14 5.33
N ILE A 12 0.00 10.32 4.69
CA ILE A 12 -0.36 9.62 3.45
C ILE A 12 -1.54 8.69 3.67
N ALA A 13 -1.57 7.94 4.78
CA ALA A 13 -2.68 7.03 5.08
C ALA A 13 -4.02 7.76 5.21
N VAL A 14 -4.04 8.90 5.92
CA VAL A 14 -5.23 9.72 6.13
C VAL A 14 -5.67 10.38 4.82
N ILE A 15 -4.75 11.01 4.08
CA ILE A 15 -5.10 11.65 2.80
C ILE A 15 -5.65 10.63 1.81
N ALA A 16 -5.01 9.47 1.68
CA ALA A 16 -5.47 8.43 0.77
C ALA A 16 -6.87 7.93 1.17
N ALA A 17 -7.14 7.73 2.45
CA ALA A 17 -8.46 7.37 2.94
C ALA A 17 -9.51 8.47 2.66
N CYS A 18 -9.19 9.73 2.94
CA CYS A 18 -10.08 10.86 2.67
C CYS A 18 -10.39 11.01 1.17
N LEU A 19 -9.39 10.87 0.31
CA LEU A 19 -9.58 10.90 -1.14
C LEU A 19 -10.41 9.71 -1.63
N GLY A 20 -10.21 8.52 -1.05
CA GLY A 20 -11.02 7.33 -1.37
C GLY A 20 -12.48 7.51 -0.99
N VAL A 21 -12.76 8.05 0.20
CA VAL A 21 -14.12 8.39 0.65
C VAL A 21 -14.73 9.49 -0.21
N PHE A 22 -13.96 10.53 -0.56
CA PHE A 22 -14.42 11.58 -1.45
C PHE A 22 -14.83 11.02 -2.82
N LEU A 23 -14.00 10.17 -3.44
CA LEU A 23 -14.34 9.52 -4.71
C LEU A 23 -15.59 8.66 -4.60
N PHE A 24 -15.75 7.93 -3.49
CA PHE A 24 -16.94 7.11 -3.25
C PHE A 24 -18.23 7.95 -3.13
N LEU A 25 -18.15 9.14 -2.52
CA LEU A 25 -19.31 10.01 -2.28
C LEU A 25 -19.61 10.98 -3.43
N ALA A 26 -18.57 11.42 -4.15
CA ALA A 26 -18.66 12.49 -5.15
C ALA A 26 -18.96 11.97 -6.56
N GLU A 27 -18.73 10.68 -6.84
CA GLU A 27 -18.85 10.17 -8.20
C GLU A 27 -20.28 9.65 -8.48
N PRO A 28 -21.09 10.34 -9.30
CA PRO A 28 -22.43 9.89 -9.65
C PRO A 28 -22.42 8.76 -10.68
N ARG A 29 -21.24 8.46 -11.25
CA ARG A 29 -21.04 7.42 -12.27
C ARG A 29 -20.92 6.05 -11.61
N GLY A 30 -21.28 5.00 -12.35
CA GLY A 30 -21.22 3.62 -11.86
C GLY A 30 -19.83 3.21 -11.36
N ILE A 31 -19.79 2.14 -10.56
CA ILE A 31 -18.57 1.63 -9.88
C ILE A 31 -17.37 1.41 -10.82
N ALA A 32 -17.62 1.12 -12.10
CA ALA A 32 -16.59 0.97 -13.13
C ALA A 32 -15.68 2.18 -13.31
N TYR A 33 -16.12 3.40 -12.98
CA TYR A 33 -15.34 4.61 -13.23
C TYR A 33 -14.45 5.03 -12.06
N TRP A 34 -14.77 4.62 -10.83
CA TRP A 34 -14.05 5.05 -9.63
C TRP A 34 -13.41 3.90 -8.84
N ALA A 35 -13.78 2.64 -9.09
CA ALA A 35 -13.24 1.49 -8.36
C ALA A 35 -11.71 1.38 -8.45
N THR A 36 -11.13 1.64 -9.63
CA THR A 36 -9.67 1.66 -9.86
C THR A 36 -8.96 2.62 -8.91
N SER A 37 -9.41 3.88 -8.87
CA SER A 37 -8.82 4.90 -8.01
C SER A 37 -9.09 4.63 -6.53
N MET A 38 -10.31 4.20 -6.18
CA MET A 38 -10.67 3.91 -4.80
C MET A 38 -9.84 2.76 -4.22
N LEU A 39 -9.72 1.63 -4.93
CA LEU A 39 -8.97 0.47 -4.45
C LEU A 39 -7.46 0.72 -4.42
N SER A 40 -6.93 1.52 -5.35
CA SER A 40 -5.55 2.02 -5.28
C SER A 40 -5.31 2.84 -4.00
N LEU A 41 -6.18 3.80 -3.71
CA LEU A 41 -6.08 4.66 -2.52
C LEU A 41 -6.25 3.87 -1.22
N LEU A 42 -7.17 2.89 -1.20
CA LEU A 42 -7.34 1.98 -0.07
C LEU A 42 -6.07 1.16 0.18
N ALA A 43 -5.48 0.59 -0.88
CA ALA A 43 -4.25 -0.19 -0.78
C ALA A 43 -3.06 0.66 -0.28
N ILE A 44 -2.93 1.90 -0.76
CA ILE A 44 -1.95 2.87 -0.25
C ILE A 44 -2.20 3.11 1.24
N SER A 45 -3.44 3.44 1.62
CA SER A 45 -3.78 3.78 3.00
C SER A 45 -3.44 2.66 3.99
N LEU A 46 -3.84 1.43 3.67
CA LEU A 46 -3.56 0.24 4.49
C LEU A 46 -2.06 -0.04 4.59
N THR A 47 -1.32 0.07 3.48
CA THR A 47 0.13 -0.14 3.46
C THR A 47 0.86 0.91 4.31
N SER A 48 0.49 2.18 4.17
CA SER A 48 1.03 3.28 4.96
C SER A 48 0.75 3.14 6.44
N LEU A 49 -0.46 2.71 6.81
CA LEU A 49 -0.82 2.44 8.20
C LEU A 49 0.00 1.27 8.77
N ALA A 50 0.16 0.18 8.02
CA ALA A 50 0.93 -0.98 8.46
C ALA A 50 2.40 -0.64 8.75
N TYR A 51 3.03 0.18 7.90
CA TYR A 51 4.39 0.68 8.11
C TYR A 51 4.47 1.63 9.32
N ALA A 52 3.52 2.56 9.46
CA ALA A 52 3.48 3.50 10.59
C ALA A 52 3.36 2.77 11.93
N ILE A 53 2.40 1.84 12.05
CA ILE A 53 2.20 1.03 13.27
C ILE A 53 3.46 0.25 13.61
N ARG A 54 4.09 -0.38 12.61
CA ARG A 54 5.31 -1.17 12.83
C ARG A 54 6.45 -0.29 13.34
N LEU A 55 6.63 0.90 12.78
CA LEU A 55 7.69 1.82 13.17
C LEU A 55 7.43 2.46 14.55
N MET A 56 6.18 2.76 14.89
CA MET A 56 5.77 3.28 16.20
C MET A 56 6.12 2.35 17.35
N LYS A 57 6.04 1.03 17.12
CA LYS A 57 6.36 0.00 18.12
C LYS A 57 7.85 -0.12 18.45
N THR A 58 8.73 0.70 17.88
CA THR A 58 10.19 0.56 18.04
C THR A 58 10.90 1.86 18.38
N ASN A 59 12.09 1.74 18.98
CA ASN A 59 12.91 2.88 19.41
C ASN A 59 14.12 3.20 18.52
N ILE A 60 14.11 2.73 17.26
CA ILE A 60 15.25 2.85 16.34
C ILE A 60 15.55 4.32 15.97
N LYS A 61 16.71 4.83 16.41
CA LYS A 61 17.20 6.20 16.11
C LYS A 61 18.14 6.29 14.89
N SER A 62 18.64 5.15 14.41
CA SER A 62 19.67 5.09 13.36
C SER A 62 19.17 5.61 12.00
N ALA A 63 19.79 6.68 11.49
CA ALA A 63 19.40 7.33 10.23
C ALA A 63 19.46 6.37 9.03
N LYS A 64 20.50 5.54 8.92
CA LYS A 64 20.66 4.56 7.82
C LYS A 64 19.46 3.61 7.70
N ILE A 65 18.95 3.15 8.84
CA ILE A 65 17.81 2.22 8.86
C ILE A 65 16.49 2.95 8.64
N GLN A 66 16.36 4.17 9.12
CA GLN A 66 15.19 5.01 8.80
C GLN A 66 15.10 5.28 7.29
N VAL A 67 16.23 5.48 6.60
CA VAL A 67 16.27 5.61 5.14
C VAL A 67 15.90 4.30 4.46
N ALA A 68 16.45 3.16 4.89
CA ALA A 68 16.12 1.86 4.31
C ALA A 68 14.62 1.51 4.47
N ILE A 69 14.03 1.81 5.63
CA ILE A 69 12.58 1.65 5.88
C ILE A 69 11.77 2.57 4.94
N LEU A 70 12.21 3.81 4.75
CA LEU A 70 11.52 4.76 3.86
C LEU A 70 11.57 4.30 2.39
N VAL A 71 12.72 3.82 1.91
CA VAL A 71 12.85 3.29 0.54
C VAL A 71 11.96 2.06 0.35
N SER A 72 12.00 1.12 1.30
CA SER A 72 11.14 -0.05 1.30
C SER A 72 9.65 0.31 1.30
N TYR A 73 9.28 1.34 2.07
CA TYR A 73 7.92 1.88 2.11
C TYR A 73 7.49 2.44 0.75
N VAL A 74 8.33 3.26 0.10
CA VAL A 74 8.02 3.84 -1.23
C VAL A 74 7.76 2.74 -2.26
N ILE A 75 8.60 1.69 -2.28
CA ILE A 75 8.41 0.55 -3.18
C ILE A 75 7.08 -0.16 -2.86
N ALA A 76 6.79 -0.38 -1.58
CA ALA A 76 5.58 -1.06 -1.15
C ALA A 76 4.31 -0.30 -1.54
N ILE A 77 4.25 1.03 -1.37
CA ILE A 77 3.05 1.82 -1.73
C ILE A 77 2.83 1.88 -3.24
N ILE A 78 3.88 1.93 -4.06
CA ILE A 78 3.77 1.89 -5.52
C ILE A 78 3.19 0.54 -5.95
N ALA A 79 3.74 -0.56 -5.43
CA ALA A 79 3.26 -1.90 -5.73
C ALA A 79 1.82 -2.13 -5.23
N ALA A 80 1.49 -1.64 -4.04
CA ALA A 80 0.13 -1.70 -3.49
C ALA A 80 -0.86 -0.89 -4.33
N ALA A 81 -0.48 0.30 -4.80
CA ALA A 81 -1.30 1.12 -5.68
C ALA A 81 -1.60 0.42 -7.01
N ILE A 82 -0.58 -0.20 -7.64
CA ILE A 82 -0.75 -0.98 -8.88
C ILE A 82 -1.68 -2.17 -8.64
N THR A 83 -1.48 -2.90 -7.53
CA THR A 83 -2.30 -4.06 -7.16
C THR A 83 -3.76 -3.66 -6.93
N GLY A 84 -3.99 -2.63 -6.12
CA GLY A 84 -5.32 -2.11 -5.81
C GLY A 84 -6.01 -1.56 -7.06
N SER A 85 -5.28 -0.82 -7.91
CA SER A 85 -5.77 -0.33 -9.20
C SER A 85 -6.18 -1.48 -10.13
N SER A 86 -5.36 -2.53 -10.23
CA SER A 86 -5.66 -3.70 -11.06
C SER A 86 -6.92 -4.42 -10.59
N ALA A 87 -7.05 -4.64 -9.28
CA ALA A 87 -8.29 -5.20 -8.70
C ALA A 87 -9.50 -4.27 -8.92
N GLY A 88 -9.32 -2.96 -8.84
CA GLY A 88 -10.38 -2.00 -9.08
C GLY A 88 -10.75 -1.80 -10.55
N SER A 89 -9.91 -2.25 -11.49
CA SER A 89 -10.21 -2.22 -12.91
C SER A 89 -11.20 -3.30 -13.37
N ILE A 90 -11.50 -4.30 -12.51
CA ILE A 90 -12.41 -5.41 -12.83
C ILE A 90 -13.74 -4.92 -13.43
N PRO A 91 -14.50 -4.01 -12.78
CA PRO A 91 -15.81 -3.63 -13.29
C PRO A 91 -15.70 -2.87 -14.62
N TYR A 92 -14.61 -2.12 -14.84
CA TYR A 92 -14.35 -1.43 -16.10
C TYR A 92 -14.02 -2.40 -17.24
N ILE A 93 -13.18 -3.41 -16.99
CA ILE A 93 -12.80 -4.42 -17.99
C ILE A 93 -14.02 -5.26 -18.38
N MET A 94 -14.80 -5.73 -17.40
CA MET A 94 -16.03 -6.47 -17.65
C MET A 94 -17.00 -5.65 -18.52
N GLN A 95 -17.15 -4.36 -18.25
CA GLN A 95 -18.06 -3.48 -19.00
C GLN A 95 -17.54 -3.14 -20.41
N SER A 96 -16.23 -2.93 -20.56
CA SER A 96 -15.64 -2.47 -21.83
C SER A 96 -15.33 -3.59 -22.81
N MET A 97 -15.06 -4.80 -22.32
CA MET A 97 -14.74 -5.97 -23.14
C MET A 97 -15.89 -6.98 -23.21
N GLU A 98 -17.00 -6.74 -22.50
CA GLU A 98 -18.17 -7.62 -22.45
C GLU A 98 -17.82 -9.06 -22.03
N VAL A 99 -16.86 -9.18 -21.10
CA VAL A 99 -16.38 -10.46 -20.57
C VAL A 99 -16.88 -10.70 -19.15
N ASP A 100 -16.88 -11.97 -18.75
CA ASP A 100 -17.23 -12.36 -17.39
C ASP A 100 -16.10 -12.07 -16.38
N PHE A 101 -16.42 -12.32 -15.11
CA PHE A 101 -15.47 -12.10 -14.02
C PHE A 101 -14.23 -12.99 -14.14
N ILE A 102 -14.38 -14.26 -14.55
CA ILE A 102 -13.27 -15.22 -14.61
C ILE A 102 -12.24 -14.78 -15.64
N ALA A 103 -12.67 -14.46 -16.86
CA ALA A 103 -11.78 -13.97 -17.91
C ALA A 103 -11.09 -12.65 -17.52
N THR A 104 -11.84 -11.74 -16.87
CA THR A 104 -11.28 -10.48 -16.35
C THR A 104 -10.24 -10.73 -15.27
N PHE A 105 -10.53 -11.63 -14.35
CA PHE A 105 -9.65 -11.96 -13.25
C PHE A 105 -8.35 -12.58 -13.75
N ASP A 106 -8.43 -13.55 -14.66
CA ASP A 106 -7.26 -14.17 -15.30
C ASP A 106 -6.37 -13.13 -16.00
N TYR A 107 -6.98 -12.11 -16.62
CA TYR A 107 -6.26 -11.01 -17.25
C TYR A 107 -5.46 -10.16 -16.25
N ILE A 108 -6.04 -9.83 -15.09
CA ILE A 108 -5.37 -8.97 -14.09
C ILE A 108 -4.52 -9.75 -13.08
N TRP A 109 -4.72 -11.07 -12.98
CA TRP A 109 -4.13 -11.93 -11.96
C TRP A 109 -2.60 -11.85 -11.89
N PRO A 110 -1.84 -11.85 -13.02
CA PRO A 110 -0.39 -11.71 -12.97
C PRO A 110 0.06 -10.40 -12.33
N THR A 111 -0.64 -9.30 -12.63
CA THR A 111 -0.34 -7.97 -12.08
C THR A 111 -0.65 -7.92 -10.59
N VAL A 112 -1.77 -8.50 -10.16
CA VAL A 112 -2.15 -8.60 -8.75
C VAL A 112 -1.12 -9.42 -7.96
N LEU A 113 -0.68 -10.56 -8.50
CA LEU A 113 0.34 -11.40 -7.88
C LEU A 113 1.70 -10.70 -7.79
N LEU A 114 2.18 -10.11 -8.88
CA LEU A 114 3.47 -9.44 -8.91
C LEU A 114 3.50 -8.24 -7.96
N GLY A 115 2.47 -7.38 -8.01
CA GLY A 115 2.37 -6.22 -7.13
C GLY A 115 2.24 -6.63 -5.65
N GLY A 116 1.41 -7.63 -5.36
CA GLY A 116 1.25 -8.20 -4.02
C GLY A 116 2.56 -8.79 -3.47
N ALA A 117 3.31 -9.51 -4.30
CA ALA A 117 4.61 -10.07 -3.94
C ALA A 117 5.64 -8.97 -3.62
N ILE A 118 5.74 -7.94 -4.46
CA ILE A 118 6.68 -6.81 -4.23
C ILE A 118 6.33 -6.05 -2.95
N ALA A 119 5.05 -5.76 -2.73
CA ALA A 119 4.60 -5.06 -1.52
C ALA A 119 4.89 -5.89 -0.25
N SER A 120 4.61 -7.19 -0.30
CA SER A 120 4.84 -8.13 0.81
C SER A 120 6.33 -8.30 1.11
N LEU A 121 7.17 -8.52 0.09
CA LEU A 121 8.62 -8.66 0.27
C LEU A 121 9.24 -7.38 0.85
N SER A 122 8.79 -6.22 0.38
CA SER A 122 9.22 -4.94 0.91
C SER A 122 8.82 -4.80 2.39
N TYR A 123 7.56 -5.12 2.74
CA TYR A 123 7.13 -5.10 4.14
C TYR A 123 7.94 -6.06 5.02
N VAL A 124 8.18 -7.29 4.56
CA VAL A 124 8.98 -8.31 5.27
C VAL A 124 10.43 -7.83 5.43
N PHE A 125 11.01 -7.19 4.43
CA PHE A 125 12.34 -6.59 4.53
C PHE A 125 12.41 -5.51 5.61
N ALA A 126 11.47 -4.56 5.60
CA ALA A 126 11.37 -3.53 6.62
C ALA A 126 11.13 -4.13 8.02
N HIS A 127 10.28 -5.15 8.12
CA HIS A 127 10.03 -5.87 9.36
C HIS A 127 11.31 -6.49 9.93
N ASN A 128 12.08 -7.20 9.11
CA ASN A 128 13.32 -7.84 9.51
C ASN A 128 14.38 -6.82 9.95
N LEU A 129 14.54 -5.71 9.22
CA LEU A 129 15.44 -4.62 9.60
C LEU A 129 15.09 -4.03 10.97
N ILE A 130 13.79 -3.87 11.22
CA ILE A 130 13.29 -3.34 12.49
C ILE A 130 13.54 -4.36 13.63
N SER A 131 13.15 -5.63 13.44
CA SER A 131 13.30 -6.68 14.45
C SER A 131 14.76 -6.89 14.87
N ARG A 132 15.70 -6.96 13.91
CA ARG A 132 17.12 -7.19 14.21
C ARG A 132 17.73 -6.07 15.04
N LYS A 133 17.29 -4.82 14.83
CA LYS A 133 17.85 -3.68 15.58
C LYS A 133 17.24 -3.53 16.96
N ASP A 134 15.98 -3.89 17.12
CA ASP A 134 15.32 -3.86 18.44
C ASP A 134 16.00 -4.84 19.40
N ILE A 135 16.33 -6.06 18.94
CA ILE A 135 17.07 -7.06 19.72
C ILE A 135 18.43 -6.51 20.18
N ASN A 136 19.19 -5.91 19.26
CA ASN A 136 20.52 -5.35 19.59
C ASN A 136 20.46 -4.14 20.54
N LEU A 137 19.31 -3.47 20.68
CA LEU A 137 19.11 -2.37 21.64
C LEU A 137 18.66 -2.86 23.02
N VAL A 138 18.10 -4.07 23.13
CA VAL A 138 17.73 -4.70 24.41
C VAL A 138 18.94 -5.40 25.05
N GLN A 139 19.93 -5.79 24.26
CA GLN A 139 21.13 -6.49 24.72
C GLN A 139 22.32 -5.55 25.06
N ALA A 140 22.17 -4.23 24.87
CA ALA A 140 23.20 -3.22 25.12
C ALA A 140 22.80 -2.34 26.30
#